data_AF-R0G573-F1
#
_entry.id   AF-R0G573-F1
#
_cell.length_a   1.000
_cell.length_b   1.000
_cell.length_c   1.000
_cell.angle_alpha   90.00
_cell.angle_beta   90.00
_cell.angle_gamma   90.00
#
_symmetry.space_group_name_H-M   'P 1'
#
loop_
_entity.id
_entity.type
_entity.pdbx_description
1 polymer ?
#
loop_
_entity_poly.entity_id
_entity_poly.type
_entity_poly.pdbx_seq_one_letter_code
_entity_poly.pdbx_strand_id
1 'polypeptide(L)'
;MSRVGVANVLVLCLVLNSLVLLCNGGITSRYVRKVEKTIDMPLDSDVFRVPCGYNAPQQVHITQGDVEGKAVIVSWVTQEAKGSNKVIYWKENSSKKYKAHGKTNTYKYYNYTSGYIHHCPIRNLEYDTKYYYVVGVGETERQFWFFTPPEIGPDVPYTFGLIGDIGQTFDSNITLTHYENNPTKGQAVLFVGDISYADTYPYHDNRRWDSWGRFAERSTAYQPWIWTTGNHELDFAPEIGENRPFKPFTHRYRTPYRSSGSTEPFWYSIKRGPAYIIVLASYSAYGMYTPQYQWLEEEFPKVNRSETPWLIVLMHSPWYNSYEYHYMEGETMRVMYEAWFVKYKVDVVFAGHVHAYERSVRSITSAHLVSCKL
;
A
#
# COMPACT_ATOMS: atom_id res chain seq x y z
N MET A 1 23.37 -21.55 57.82
CA MET A 1 23.58 -20.41 56.90
C MET A 1 23.75 -19.15 57.73
N SER A 2 24.84 -18.40 57.54
CA SER A 2 25.13 -17.19 58.33
C SER A 2 24.09 -16.10 58.06
N ARG A 3 23.78 -15.24 59.04
CA ARG A 3 22.87 -14.10 58.90
C ARG A 3 23.23 -13.19 57.70
N VAL A 4 24.51 -13.17 57.31
CA VAL A 4 25.04 -12.45 56.14
C VAL A 4 24.54 -13.05 54.81
N GLY A 5 24.43 -14.37 54.72
CA GLY A 5 23.92 -15.04 53.51
C GLY A 5 22.45 -14.78 53.23
N VAL A 6 21.63 -14.66 54.28
CA VAL A 6 20.19 -14.37 54.16
C VAL A 6 19.95 -12.91 53.72
N ALA A 7 20.75 -11.97 54.26
CA ALA A 7 20.69 -10.56 53.85
C ALA A 7 21.07 -10.35 52.38
N ASN A 8 22.11 -11.05 51.90
CA ASN A 8 22.54 -10.96 50.50
C ASN A 8 21.50 -11.52 49.52
N VAL A 9 20.79 -12.60 49.89
CA VAL A 9 19.70 -13.15 49.06
C VAL A 9 18.50 -12.19 49.02
N LEU A 10 18.15 -11.57 50.15
CA LEU A 10 17.08 -10.56 50.20
C LEU A 10 17.37 -9.33 49.36
N VAL A 11 18.60 -8.82 49.40
CA VAL A 11 19.03 -7.70 48.55
C VAL A 11 18.99 -8.09 47.08
N LEU A 12 19.46 -9.29 46.71
CA LEU A 12 19.40 -9.77 45.33
C LEU A 12 17.96 -9.92 44.84
N CYS A 13 17.05 -10.46 45.66
CA CYS A 13 15.62 -10.56 45.34
C CYS A 13 14.93 -9.19 45.23
N LEU A 14 15.33 -8.20 46.02
CA LEU A 14 14.81 -6.83 45.92
C LEU A 14 15.34 -6.12 44.67
N VAL A 15 16.61 -6.32 44.31
CA VAL A 15 17.20 -5.80 43.08
C VAL A 15 16.59 -6.47 41.84
N LEU A 16 16.35 -7.78 41.89
CA LEU A 16 15.65 -8.49 40.81
C LEU A 16 14.18 -8.06 40.70
N ASN A 17 13.46 -7.87 41.81
CA ASN A 17 12.10 -7.34 41.77
C ASN A 17 12.04 -5.90 41.26
N SER A 18 13.00 -5.04 41.63
CA SER A 18 13.05 -3.67 41.11
C SER A 18 13.41 -3.63 39.62
N LEU A 19 14.25 -4.55 39.14
CA LEU A 19 14.53 -4.74 37.72
C LEU A 19 13.31 -5.27 36.95
N VAL A 20 12.52 -6.19 37.52
CA VAL A 20 11.27 -6.69 36.91
C VAL A 20 10.18 -5.60 36.89
N LEU A 21 10.15 -4.72 37.89
CA LEU A 21 9.22 -3.58 37.96
C LEU A 21 9.55 -2.43 36.99
N LEU A 22 10.74 -2.43 36.39
CA LEU A 22 11.17 -1.42 35.41
C LEU A 22 11.02 -1.87 33.94
N CYS A 23 10.65 -3.11 33.70
CA CYS A 23 10.30 -3.58 32.37
C CYS A 23 8.83 -3.24 32.08
N ASN A 24 8.61 -2.12 31.39
CA ASN A 24 7.30 -1.77 30.85
C ASN A 24 6.99 -2.72 29.68
N GLY A 25 6.54 -3.94 29.99
CA GLY A 25 6.09 -4.90 28.99
C GLY A 25 4.96 -4.29 28.17
N GLY A 26 5.02 -4.42 26.84
CA GLY A 26 4.01 -3.87 25.94
C GLY A 26 2.58 -4.29 26.31
N ILE A 27 1.59 -3.51 25.91
CA ILE A 27 0.17 -3.82 26.15
C ILE A 27 -0.31 -4.77 25.07
N THR A 28 -0.64 -6.02 25.44
CA THR A 28 -1.32 -6.95 24.54
C THR A 28 -2.83 -6.82 24.73
N SER A 29 -3.57 -6.71 23.62
CA SER A 29 -5.04 -6.68 23.66
C SER A 29 -5.60 -7.98 24.20
N ARG A 30 -6.77 -7.92 24.86
CA ARG A 30 -7.55 -9.12 25.20
C ARG A 30 -8.23 -9.74 23.97
N TYR A 31 -8.31 -9.00 22.86
CA TYR A 31 -8.84 -9.52 21.62
C TYR A 31 -7.87 -10.54 21.02
N VAL A 32 -8.36 -11.74 20.79
CA VAL A 32 -7.66 -12.80 20.06
C VAL A 32 -8.45 -13.04 18.77
N ARG A 33 -7.78 -12.92 17.63
CA ARG A 33 -8.38 -13.28 16.33
C ARG A 33 -8.81 -14.75 16.37
N LYS A 34 -9.94 -15.07 15.72
CA LYS A 34 -10.33 -16.47 15.51
C LYS A 34 -9.19 -17.23 14.82
N VAL A 35 -8.86 -18.41 15.33
CA VAL A 35 -7.82 -19.30 14.77
C VAL A 35 -8.27 -19.92 13.44
N GLU A 36 -9.58 -19.96 13.21
CA GLU A 36 -10.19 -20.47 11.99
C GLU A 36 -9.69 -19.71 10.75
N LYS A 37 -9.33 -20.46 9.72
CA LYS A 37 -8.95 -19.89 8.42
C LYS A 37 -10.11 -19.07 7.88
N THR A 38 -9.82 -17.85 7.45
CA THR A 38 -10.79 -16.99 6.77
C THR A 38 -11.24 -17.62 5.46
N ILE A 39 -12.53 -17.49 5.15
CA ILE A 39 -13.13 -18.10 3.96
C ILE A 39 -13.19 -17.04 2.87
N ASP A 40 -12.54 -17.34 1.74
CA ASP A 40 -12.64 -16.54 0.52
C ASP A 40 -14.09 -16.49 0.04
N MET A 41 -14.53 -15.31 -0.37
CA MET A 41 -15.85 -15.16 -0.95
C MET A 41 -15.95 -16.01 -2.23
N PRO A 42 -17.08 -16.70 -2.47
CA PRO A 42 -17.27 -17.47 -3.68
C PRO A 42 -17.41 -16.53 -4.89
N LEU A 43 -17.08 -17.01 -6.10
CA LEU A 43 -17.01 -16.17 -7.31
C LEU A 43 -18.39 -15.60 -7.75
N ASP A 44 -19.49 -16.17 -7.26
CA ASP A 44 -20.86 -15.71 -7.47
C ASP A 44 -21.36 -14.69 -6.43
N SER A 45 -20.50 -14.31 -5.46
CA SER A 45 -20.78 -13.22 -4.53
C SER A 45 -21.13 -11.92 -5.25
N ASP A 46 -22.03 -11.15 -4.65
CA ASP A 46 -22.50 -9.87 -5.15
C ASP A 46 -21.37 -8.86 -5.42
N VAL A 47 -20.36 -8.81 -4.54
CA VAL A 47 -19.19 -7.94 -4.67
C VAL A 47 -18.29 -8.27 -5.88
N PHE A 48 -18.43 -9.45 -6.48
CA PHE A 48 -17.67 -9.85 -7.67
C PHE A 48 -18.49 -9.78 -8.95
N ARG A 49 -19.72 -9.24 -8.91
CA ARG A 49 -20.58 -9.12 -10.08
C ARG A 49 -19.92 -8.32 -11.19
N VAL A 50 -20.03 -8.83 -12.41
CA VAL A 50 -19.56 -8.14 -13.61
C VAL A 50 -20.55 -7.01 -13.95
N PRO A 51 -20.09 -5.79 -14.23
CA PRO A 51 -20.95 -4.71 -14.71
C PRO A 51 -21.73 -5.11 -15.98
N CYS A 52 -23.00 -4.74 -16.03
CA CYS A 52 -23.86 -5.06 -17.18
C CYS A 52 -23.53 -4.19 -18.41
N GLY A 53 -23.77 -4.74 -19.60
CA GLY A 53 -23.58 -4.07 -20.89
C GLY A 53 -22.38 -4.62 -21.67
N TYR A 54 -22.44 -4.49 -23.00
CA TYR A 54 -21.36 -4.95 -23.87
C TYR A 54 -20.06 -4.22 -23.56
N ASN A 55 -19.01 -4.99 -23.32
CA ASN A 55 -17.66 -4.52 -23.00
C ASN A 55 -17.60 -3.47 -21.86
N ALA A 56 -18.53 -3.54 -20.91
CA ALA A 56 -18.59 -2.60 -19.80
C ALA A 56 -17.27 -2.59 -19.01
N PRO A 57 -16.64 -1.41 -18.82
CA PRO A 57 -15.46 -1.28 -17.98
C PRO A 57 -15.70 -1.86 -16.59
N GLN A 58 -14.73 -2.59 -16.08
CA GLN A 58 -14.75 -3.16 -14.73
C GLN A 58 -13.40 -2.96 -14.06
N GLN A 59 -13.33 -3.26 -12.76
CA GLN A 59 -12.10 -3.14 -11.97
C GLN A 59 -11.55 -1.71 -12.02
N VAL A 60 -12.44 -0.71 -12.08
CA VAL A 60 -12.07 0.69 -12.18
C VAL A 60 -11.37 1.10 -10.89
N HIS A 61 -10.19 1.69 -11.02
CA HIS A 61 -9.43 2.18 -9.87
C HIS A 61 -8.61 3.40 -10.25
N ILE A 62 -8.37 4.26 -9.27
CA ILE A 62 -7.56 5.46 -9.42
C ILE A 62 -6.40 5.48 -8.41
N THR A 63 -5.32 6.14 -8.79
CA THR A 63 -4.24 6.52 -7.87
C THR A 63 -3.65 7.87 -8.27
N GLN A 64 -2.84 8.47 -7.41
CA GLN A 64 -2.16 9.72 -7.71
C GLN A 64 -1.17 9.53 -8.88
N GLY A 65 -1.15 10.49 -9.81
CA GLY A 65 -0.42 10.38 -11.09
C GLY A 65 0.81 11.27 -11.24
N ASP A 66 1.14 12.03 -10.20
CA ASP A 66 2.29 12.92 -10.09
C ASP A 66 2.75 13.04 -8.63
N VAL A 67 3.83 13.78 -8.39
CA VAL A 67 4.32 14.01 -7.02
C VAL A 67 3.36 14.90 -6.24
N GLU A 68 2.69 15.86 -6.88
CA GLU A 68 2.04 16.96 -6.14
C GLU A 68 0.53 16.81 -5.93
N GLY A 69 -0.13 15.88 -6.62
CA GLY A 69 -1.57 15.66 -6.51
C GLY A 69 -2.40 16.36 -7.60
N LYS A 70 -1.76 16.90 -8.64
CA LYS A 70 -2.44 17.53 -9.80
C LYS A 70 -2.65 16.55 -10.95
N ALA A 71 -2.34 15.28 -10.75
CA ALA A 71 -2.62 14.21 -11.69
C ALA A 71 -3.23 12.99 -11.00
N VAL A 72 -4.05 12.26 -11.76
CA VAL A 72 -4.65 10.98 -11.36
C VAL A 72 -4.45 9.99 -12.50
N ILE A 73 -4.06 8.77 -12.18
CA ILE A 73 -4.04 7.65 -13.14
C ILE A 73 -5.37 6.92 -12.98
N VAL A 74 -6.20 6.96 -14.02
CA VAL A 74 -7.44 6.18 -14.10
C VAL A 74 -7.15 4.88 -14.81
N SER A 75 -7.52 3.76 -14.20
CA SER A 75 -7.27 2.42 -14.72
C SER A 75 -8.56 1.60 -14.72
N TRP A 76 -8.73 0.71 -15.71
CA TRP A 76 -9.88 -0.18 -15.81
C TRP A 76 -9.56 -1.37 -16.72
N VAL A 77 -10.45 -2.36 -16.75
CA VAL A 77 -10.38 -3.52 -17.63
C VAL A 77 -11.62 -3.61 -18.51
N THR A 78 -11.43 -3.95 -19.79
CA THR A 78 -12.50 -4.39 -20.70
C THR A 78 -12.25 -5.85 -21.09
N GLN A 79 -13.30 -6.68 -21.16
CA GLN A 79 -13.15 -8.15 -21.31
C GLN A 79 -13.47 -8.65 -22.73
N GLU A 80 -14.45 -8.06 -23.41
CA GLU A 80 -14.98 -8.57 -24.68
C GLU A 80 -14.14 -8.11 -25.88
N ALA A 81 -13.70 -6.85 -25.86
CA ALA A 81 -12.93 -6.24 -26.92
C ALA A 81 -11.98 -5.18 -26.36
N LYS A 82 -10.98 -4.78 -27.16
CA LYS A 82 -9.96 -3.80 -26.72
C LYS A 82 -10.55 -2.49 -26.20
N GLY A 83 -11.71 -2.06 -26.72
CA GLY A 83 -12.36 -0.82 -26.32
C GLY A 83 -11.52 0.45 -26.54
N SER A 84 -12.02 1.56 -26.02
CA SER A 84 -11.38 2.88 -26.09
C SER A 84 -10.47 3.13 -24.89
N ASN A 85 -9.27 3.69 -25.10
CA ASN A 85 -8.38 4.17 -24.03
C ASN A 85 -8.70 5.59 -23.54
N LYS A 86 -9.85 6.13 -23.92
CA LYS A 86 -10.19 7.53 -23.67
C LYS A 86 -10.91 7.67 -22.34
N VAL A 87 -10.52 8.68 -21.57
CA VAL A 87 -11.28 9.15 -20.42
C VAL A 87 -11.84 10.53 -20.75
N ILE A 88 -13.16 10.70 -20.59
CA ILE A 88 -13.81 12.01 -20.62
C ILE A 88 -13.94 12.48 -19.18
N TYR A 89 -13.50 13.70 -18.86
CA TYR A 89 -13.53 14.22 -17.49
C TYR A 89 -13.89 15.71 -17.45
N TRP A 90 -14.48 16.16 -16.34
CA TRP A 90 -14.85 17.55 -16.13
C TRP A 90 -14.96 17.89 -14.65
N LYS A 91 -14.72 19.16 -14.32
CA LYS A 91 -14.93 19.72 -12.99
C LYS A 91 -16.43 19.78 -12.69
N GLU A 92 -16.82 19.51 -11.44
CA GLU A 92 -18.21 19.71 -11.00
C GLU A 92 -18.68 21.14 -11.30
N ASN A 93 -19.93 21.29 -11.74
CA ASN A 93 -20.53 22.56 -12.19
C ASN A 93 -19.88 23.19 -13.45
N SER A 94 -19.01 22.48 -14.16
CA SER A 94 -18.50 22.93 -15.47
C SER A 94 -19.26 22.28 -16.63
N SER A 95 -19.59 23.06 -17.66
CA SER A 95 -20.11 22.55 -18.93
C SER A 95 -19.02 22.01 -19.87
N LYS A 96 -17.74 22.32 -19.58
CA LYS A 96 -16.61 21.96 -20.44
C LYS A 96 -16.08 20.58 -20.09
N LYS A 97 -16.18 19.65 -21.04
CA LYS A 97 -15.62 18.30 -20.94
C LYS A 97 -14.26 18.21 -21.63
N TYR A 98 -13.30 17.63 -20.94
CA TYR A 98 -11.95 17.35 -21.43
C TYR A 98 -11.81 15.87 -21.81
N LYS A 99 -10.77 15.56 -22.58
CA LYS A 99 -10.45 14.19 -23.02
C LYS A 99 -8.99 13.91 -22.70
N ALA A 100 -8.74 12.79 -22.04
CA ALA A 100 -7.41 12.22 -21.85
C ALA A 100 -7.31 10.89 -22.61
N HIS A 101 -6.10 10.57 -23.06
CA HIS A 101 -5.82 9.35 -23.83
C HIS A 101 -4.80 8.50 -23.09
N GLY A 102 -5.22 7.28 -22.76
CA GLY A 102 -4.40 6.27 -22.11
C GLY A 102 -3.74 5.30 -23.08
N LYS A 103 -3.17 4.24 -22.49
CA LYS A 103 -2.61 3.09 -23.19
C LYS A 103 -3.32 1.82 -22.72
N THR A 104 -3.32 0.81 -23.59
CA THR A 104 -3.78 -0.55 -23.26
C THR A 104 -2.61 -1.50 -23.15
N ASN A 105 -2.69 -2.47 -22.25
CA ASN A 105 -1.82 -3.63 -22.18
C ASN A 105 -2.66 -4.88 -21.87
N THR A 106 -2.05 -6.04 -22.10
CA THR A 106 -2.57 -7.35 -21.75
C THR A 106 -1.41 -8.18 -21.21
N TYR A 107 -1.69 -9.20 -20.42
CA TYR A 107 -0.68 -10.20 -20.05
C TYR A 107 -1.27 -11.60 -20.07
N LYS A 108 -0.39 -12.59 -20.19
CA LYS A 108 -0.71 -13.99 -19.91
C LYS A 108 -0.02 -14.41 -18.63
N TYR A 109 -0.63 -15.29 -17.86
CA TYR A 109 0.00 -15.90 -16.69
C TYR A 109 -0.37 -17.37 -16.69
N TYR A 110 0.58 -18.25 -16.99
CA TYR A 110 0.30 -19.67 -17.24
C TYR A 110 -0.84 -19.86 -18.27
N ASN A 111 -1.97 -20.45 -17.89
CA ASN A 111 -3.14 -20.67 -18.73
C ASN A 111 -4.14 -19.50 -18.72
N TYR A 112 -3.91 -18.47 -17.91
CA TYR A 112 -4.74 -17.27 -17.84
C TYR A 112 -4.30 -16.24 -18.89
N THR A 113 -5.28 -15.58 -19.52
CA THR A 113 -5.06 -14.40 -20.35
C THR A 113 -5.92 -13.27 -19.80
N SER A 114 -5.31 -12.12 -19.53
CA SER A 114 -6.05 -10.96 -19.02
C SER A 114 -7.01 -10.40 -20.05
N GLY A 115 -8.04 -9.71 -19.57
CA GLY A 115 -8.73 -8.71 -20.38
C GLY A 115 -7.79 -7.59 -20.82
N TYR A 116 -8.33 -6.61 -21.53
CA TYR A 116 -7.61 -5.42 -21.95
C TYR A 116 -7.54 -4.44 -20.79
N ILE A 117 -6.33 -4.22 -20.27
CA ILE A 117 -6.09 -3.34 -19.13
C ILE A 117 -5.72 -1.96 -19.67
N HIS A 118 -6.35 -0.93 -19.13
CA HIS A 118 -6.19 0.44 -19.56
C HIS A 118 -5.60 1.29 -18.45
N HIS A 119 -4.72 2.22 -18.81
CA HIS A 119 -4.23 3.25 -17.90
C HIS A 119 -4.21 4.60 -18.60
N CYS A 120 -4.91 5.57 -18.03
CA CYS A 120 -5.04 6.92 -18.56
C CYS A 120 -4.66 7.96 -17.50
N PRO A 121 -3.46 8.56 -17.58
CA PRO A 121 -3.10 9.68 -16.72
C PRO A 121 -3.88 10.94 -17.14
N ILE A 122 -4.63 11.51 -16.20
CA ILE A 122 -5.22 12.85 -16.28
C ILE A 122 -4.30 13.80 -15.54
N ARG A 123 -3.94 14.93 -16.15
CA ARG A 123 -2.94 15.88 -15.62
C ARG A 123 -3.52 17.30 -15.58
N ASN A 124 -2.78 18.19 -14.92
CA ASN A 124 -3.10 19.61 -14.79
C ASN A 124 -4.49 19.85 -14.17
N LEU A 125 -4.83 19.03 -13.17
CA LEU A 125 -6.05 19.20 -12.39
C LEU A 125 -5.90 20.35 -11.40
N GLU A 126 -7.02 20.97 -11.05
CA GLU A 126 -7.10 21.94 -9.97
C GLU A 126 -7.13 21.21 -8.62
N TYR A 127 -6.51 21.78 -7.59
CA TYR A 127 -6.58 21.28 -6.22
C TYR A 127 -8.00 21.41 -5.64
N ASP A 128 -8.27 20.65 -4.59
CA ASP A 128 -9.51 20.67 -3.81
C ASP A 128 -10.79 20.72 -4.67
N THR A 129 -10.81 19.92 -5.73
CA THR A 129 -11.83 20.00 -6.76
C THR A 129 -12.40 18.61 -7.05
N LYS A 130 -13.72 18.52 -7.06
CA LYS A 130 -14.43 17.33 -7.52
C LYS A 130 -14.44 17.26 -9.03
N TYR A 131 -13.98 16.13 -9.56
CA TYR A 131 -14.04 15.80 -10.98
C TYR A 131 -14.95 14.59 -11.19
N TYR A 132 -15.74 14.65 -12.25
CA TYR A 132 -16.41 13.47 -12.81
C TYR A 132 -15.56 12.93 -13.95
N TYR A 133 -15.58 11.61 -14.14
CA TYR A 133 -14.92 10.96 -15.26
C TYR A 133 -15.72 9.78 -15.81
N VAL A 134 -15.57 9.52 -17.10
CA VAL A 134 -16.24 8.44 -17.84
C VAL A 134 -15.21 7.58 -18.55
N VAL A 135 -15.35 6.27 -18.40
CA VAL A 135 -14.60 5.21 -19.10
C VAL A 135 -15.56 4.38 -19.96
N GLY A 136 -15.03 3.58 -20.90
CA GLY A 136 -15.87 2.79 -21.82
C GLY A 136 -16.46 3.61 -22.97
N VAL A 137 -15.84 4.75 -23.28
CA VAL A 137 -16.33 5.71 -24.27
C VAL A 137 -16.51 5.05 -25.64
N GLY A 138 -17.75 5.10 -26.15
CA GLY A 138 -18.15 4.50 -27.43
C GLY A 138 -18.72 3.08 -27.35
N GLU A 139 -18.76 2.48 -26.16
CA GLU A 139 -19.39 1.19 -25.89
C GLU A 139 -20.33 1.35 -24.68
N THR A 140 -20.21 0.54 -23.63
CA THR A 140 -20.94 0.77 -22.37
C THR A 140 -20.18 1.76 -21.50
N GLU A 141 -20.65 3.01 -21.45
CA GLU A 141 -20.05 4.06 -20.62
C GLU A 141 -20.38 3.90 -19.14
N ARG A 142 -19.38 4.07 -18.28
CA ARG A 142 -19.56 4.13 -16.82
C ARG A 142 -18.98 5.42 -16.27
N GLN A 143 -19.76 6.11 -15.43
CA GLN A 143 -19.39 7.38 -14.82
C GLN A 143 -19.03 7.21 -13.34
N PHE A 144 -17.96 7.89 -12.94
CA PHE A 144 -17.44 7.94 -11.58
C PHE A 144 -17.06 9.39 -11.23
N TRP A 145 -16.54 9.59 -10.03
CA TRP A 145 -16.04 10.88 -9.58
C TRP A 145 -14.92 10.72 -8.55
N PHE A 146 -14.10 11.75 -8.36
CA PHE A 146 -13.08 11.81 -7.31
C PHE A 146 -12.83 13.26 -6.89
N PHE A 147 -12.17 13.45 -5.75
CA PHE A 147 -11.60 14.74 -5.34
C PHE A 147 -10.10 14.74 -5.55
N THR A 148 -9.56 15.80 -6.14
CA THR A 148 -8.13 16.12 -5.99
C THR A 148 -7.85 16.54 -4.55
N PRO A 149 -6.65 16.28 -4.01
CA PRO A 149 -6.31 16.76 -2.68
C PRO A 149 -6.26 18.30 -2.66
N PRO A 150 -6.33 18.93 -1.48
CA PRO A 150 -5.95 20.32 -1.34
C PRO A 150 -4.49 20.52 -1.77
N GLU A 151 -4.13 21.78 -2.03
CA GLU A 151 -2.73 22.14 -2.30
C GLU A 151 -1.83 21.73 -1.13
N ILE A 152 -0.59 21.36 -1.43
CA ILE A 152 0.37 20.93 -0.42
C ILE A 152 0.65 22.11 0.52
N GLY A 153 0.63 21.83 1.83
CA GLY A 153 0.95 22.84 2.83
C GLY A 153 0.98 22.28 4.25
N PRO A 154 1.69 22.95 5.17
CA PRO A 154 2.00 22.39 6.48
C PRO A 154 0.78 22.21 7.39
N ASP A 155 -0.20 23.11 7.26
CA ASP A 155 -1.39 23.14 8.12
C ASP A 155 -2.64 22.56 7.42
N VAL A 156 -2.46 21.94 6.25
CA VAL A 156 -3.56 21.37 5.48
C VAL A 156 -4.02 20.07 6.14
N PRO A 157 -5.30 19.94 6.56
CA PRO A 157 -5.79 18.70 7.12
C PRO A 157 -5.98 17.66 6.00
N TYR A 158 -5.60 16.42 6.26
CA TYR A 158 -5.87 15.30 5.37
C TYR A 158 -6.05 14.00 6.15
N THR A 159 -7.04 13.18 5.77
CA THR A 159 -7.32 11.89 6.41
C THR A 159 -6.95 10.73 5.49
N PHE A 160 -6.01 9.91 5.93
CA PHE A 160 -5.65 8.67 5.25
C PHE A 160 -6.33 7.45 5.89
N GLY A 161 -6.87 6.56 5.07
CA GLY A 161 -7.13 5.17 5.44
C GLY A 161 -5.83 4.36 5.41
N LEU A 162 -5.73 3.37 6.27
CA LEU A 162 -4.58 2.45 6.36
C LEU A 162 -5.10 1.03 6.26
N ILE A 163 -4.69 0.31 5.21
CA ILE A 163 -5.14 -1.06 4.93
C ILE A 163 -3.94 -1.86 4.41
N GLY A 164 -3.78 -3.10 4.85
CA GLY A 164 -2.84 -4.08 4.30
C GLY A 164 -3.51 -5.44 4.23
N ASP A 165 -2.96 -6.35 3.44
CA ASP A 165 -3.24 -7.78 3.56
C ASP A 165 -4.73 -8.09 3.38
N ILE A 166 -5.38 -7.35 2.48
CA ILE A 166 -6.84 -7.29 2.47
C ILE A 166 -7.43 -8.59 1.93
N GLY A 167 -6.89 -9.15 0.85
CA GLY A 167 -7.48 -10.32 0.19
C GLY A 167 -8.95 -10.14 -0.21
N GLN A 168 -9.68 -11.24 -0.28
CA GLN A 168 -11.07 -11.26 -0.78
C GLN A 168 -11.99 -12.25 -0.04
N THR A 169 -11.80 -12.31 1.27
CA THR A 169 -12.61 -13.06 2.23
C THR A 169 -13.82 -12.27 2.72
N PHE A 170 -14.70 -12.91 3.48
CA PHE A 170 -15.78 -12.19 4.17
C PHE A 170 -15.24 -11.12 5.13
N ASP A 171 -14.12 -11.37 5.83
CA ASP A 171 -13.48 -10.38 6.70
C ASP A 171 -12.88 -9.22 5.91
N SER A 172 -12.37 -9.49 4.70
CA SER A 172 -11.94 -8.46 3.75
C SER A 172 -13.08 -7.51 3.39
N ASN A 173 -14.26 -8.07 3.11
CA ASN A 173 -15.46 -7.29 2.82
C ASN A 173 -15.89 -6.44 4.02
N ILE A 174 -15.91 -7.02 5.23
CA ILE A 174 -16.20 -6.30 6.48
C ILE A 174 -15.21 -5.16 6.69
N THR A 175 -13.91 -5.40 6.50
CA THR A 175 -12.85 -4.40 6.66
C THR A 175 -13.05 -3.22 5.71
N LEU A 176 -13.30 -3.50 4.42
CA LEU A 176 -13.55 -2.46 3.43
C LEU A 176 -14.85 -1.68 3.74
N THR A 177 -15.91 -2.36 4.15
CA THR A 177 -17.16 -1.73 4.57
C THR A 177 -17.00 -0.87 5.83
N HIS A 178 -16.19 -1.29 6.81
CA HIS A 178 -15.87 -0.49 8.00
C HIS A 178 -15.12 0.79 7.61
N TYR A 179 -14.18 0.69 6.67
CA TYR A 179 -13.47 1.84 6.15
C TYR A 179 -14.41 2.84 5.45
N GLU A 180 -15.27 2.38 4.54
CA GLU A 180 -16.23 3.22 3.81
C GLU A 180 -17.25 3.90 4.74
N ASN A 181 -17.70 3.18 5.77
CA ASN A 181 -18.67 3.67 6.75
C ASN A 181 -18.05 4.48 7.89
N ASN A 182 -16.72 4.59 7.97
CA ASN A 182 -16.07 5.35 9.02
C ASN A 182 -16.51 6.84 8.99
N PRO A 183 -16.94 7.42 10.13
CA PRO A 183 -17.44 8.79 10.18
C PRO A 183 -16.35 9.85 9.92
N THR A 184 -15.07 9.53 10.14
CA THR A 184 -13.94 10.43 9.84
C THR A 184 -13.69 10.60 8.34
N LYS A 185 -14.22 9.68 7.51
CA LYS A 185 -14.15 9.71 6.03
C LYS A 185 -12.73 9.83 5.48
N GLY A 186 -12.06 8.69 5.29
CA GLY A 186 -10.78 8.64 4.59
C GLY A 186 -10.88 9.20 3.16
N GLN A 187 -9.87 9.99 2.76
CA GLN A 187 -9.82 10.68 1.46
C GLN A 187 -8.81 10.04 0.49
N ALA A 188 -7.95 9.18 1.00
CA ALA A 188 -7.06 8.29 0.24
C ALA A 188 -6.72 7.09 1.12
N VAL A 189 -6.35 5.96 0.52
CA VAL A 189 -5.88 4.77 1.25
C VAL A 189 -4.38 4.62 1.03
N LEU A 190 -3.63 4.45 2.12
CA LEU A 190 -2.26 3.96 2.09
C LEU A 190 -2.33 2.43 2.21
N PHE A 191 -2.04 1.73 1.10
CA PHE A 191 -2.17 0.29 1.00
C PHE A 191 -0.80 -0.38 1.13
N VAL A 192 -0.60 -1.18 2.17
CA VAL A 192 0.73 -1.70 2.56
C VAL A 192 1.08 -3.08 1.99
N GLY A 193 0.47 -3.47 0.87
CA GLY A 193 0.79 -4.71 0.13
C GLY A 193 -0.14 -5.87 0.44
N ASP A 194 0.05 -6.97 -0.29
CA ASP A 194 -0.76 -8.17 -0.30
C ASP A 194 -2.23 -7.90 -0.66
N ILE A 195 -2.45 -7.74 -1.96
CA ILE A 195 -3.68 -7.23 -2.53
C ILE A 195 -4.72 -8.34 -2.63
N SER A 196 -4.51 -9.30 -3.54
CA SER A 196 -5.56 -10.22 -3.97
C SER A 196 -5.45 -11.64 -3.40
N TYR A 197 -4.24 -12.03 -2.96
CA TYR A 197 -3.88 -13.41 -2.61
C TYR A 197 -4.20 -14.43 -3.72
N ALA A 198 -4.19 -14.00 -4.99
CA ALA A 198 -4.47 -14.88 -6.13
C ALA A 198 -3.46 -16.02 -6.27
N ASP A 199 -2.23 -15.82 -5.81
CA ASP A 199 -1.15 -16.80 -5.76
C ASP A 199 -1.45 -17.99 -4.82
N THR A 200 -2.37 -17.83 -3.86
CA THR A 200 -2.82 -18.92 -2.98
C THR A 200 -3.72 -19.95 -3.67
N TYR A 201 -4.13 -19.68 -4.91
CA TYR A 201 -4.95 -20.57 -5.73
C TYR A 201 -4.10 -21.44 -6.65
N PRO A 202 -4.61 -22.61 -7.10
CA PRO A 202 -3.89 -23.46 -8.05
C PRO A 202 -3.40 -22.66 -9.27
N TYR A 203 -2.09 -22.73 -9.52
CA TYR A 203 -1.40 -22.02 -10.61
C TYR A 203 -1.55 -20.49 -10.57
N HIS A 204 -1.74 -19.93 -9.37
CA HIS A 204 -1.98 -18.51 -9.12
C HIS A 204 -3.15 -18.02 -9.97
N ASP A 205 -4.34 -18.57 -9.75
CA ASP A 205 -5.51 -18.29 -10.58
C ASP A 205 -5.81 -16.78 -10.69
N ASN A 206 -5.34 -16.17 -11.78
CA ASN A 206 -5.39 -14.73 -11.98
C ASN A 206 -6.83 -14.21 -12.21
N ARG A 207 -7.85 -15.08 -12.30
CA ARG A 207 -9.25 -14.68 -12.17
C ARG A 207 -9.54 -14.09 -10.78
N ARG A 208 -8.75 -14.45 -9.75
CA ARG A 208 -8.82 -13.87 -8.40
C ARG A 208 -8.31 -12.43 -8.34
N TRP A 209 -7.40 -12.03 -9.23
CA TRP A 209 -7.08 -10.61 -9.43
C TRP A 209 -8.28 -9.86 -10.03
N ASP A 210 -9.02 -10.48 -10.96
CA ASP A 210 -10.20 -9.86 -11.58
C ASP A 210 -11.36 -9.69 -10.60
N SER A 211 -11.67 -10.71 -9.79
CA SER A 211 -12.70 -10.62 -8.75
C SER A 211 -12.33 -9.60 -7.69
N TRP A 212 -11.08 -9.58 -7.24
CA TRP A 212 -10.60 -8.56 -6.29
C TRP A 212 -10.77 -7.14 -6.83
N GLY A 213 -10.39 -6.92 -8.10
CA GLY A 213 -10.53 -5.61 -8.74
C GLY A 213 -12.00 -5.14 -8.78
N ARG A 214 -12.95 -6.05 -9.03
CA ARG A 214 -14.40 -5.72 -8.99
C ARG A 214 -14.89 -5.46 -7.57
N PHE A 215 -14.40 -6.21 -6.59
CA PHE A 215 -14.71 -6.02 -5.18
C PHE A 215 -14.25 -4.66 -4.66
N ALA A 216 -13.01 -4.27 -4.96
CA ALA A 216 -12.43 -3.02 -4.47
C ALA A 216 -12.92 -1.77 -5.22
N GLU A 217 -13.46 -1.92 -6.45
CA GLU A 217 -13.91 -0.82 -7.33
C GLU A 217 -14.83 0.18 -6.62
N ARG A 218 -15.70 -0.29 -5.73
CA ARG A 218 -16.64 0.54 -4.96
C ARG A 218 -15.95 1.59 -4.07
N SER A 219 -14.65 1.42 -3.79
CA SER A 219 -13.79 2.39 -3.09
C SER A 219 -12.75 2.97 -4.04
N THR A 220 -11.99 2.12 -4.74
CA THR A 220 -10.83 2.51 -5.55
C THR A 220 -11.20 3.35 -6.77
N ALA A 221 -12.45 3.31 -7.26
CA ALA A 221 -12.88 4.17 -8.36
C ALA A 221 -13.16 5.63 -7.92
N TYR A 222 -13.28 5.88 -6.62
CA TYR A 222 -13.72 7.19 -6.08
C TYR A 222 -12.64 7.92 -5.28
N GLN A 223 -11.63 7.20 -4.81
CA GLN A 223 -10.50 7.78 -4.10
C GLN A 223 -9.21 7.02 -4.39
N PRO A 224 -8.05 7.70 -4.33
CA PRO A 224 -6.79 7.07 -4.66
C PRO A 224 -6.34 6.12 -3.56
N TRP A 225 -5.96 4.92 -3.98
CA TRP A 225 -5.19 3.99 -3.17
C TRP A 225 -3.71 4.09 -3.58
N ILE A 226 -2.82 4.22 -2.60
CA ILE A 226 -1.38 4.34 -2.79
C ILE A 226 -0.79 2.95 -2.55
N TRP A 227 -0.25 2.37 -3.62
CA TRP A 227 0.07 0.95 -3.68
C TRP A 227 1.50 0.67 -3.21
N THR A 228 1.63 -0.18 -2.20
CA THR A 228 2.86 -0.91 -1.85
C THR A 228 2.75 -2.34 -2.38
N THR A 229 3.86 -2.97 -2.79
CA THR A 229 3.88 -4.39 -3.15
C THR A 229 4.24 -5.27 -1.95
N GLY A 230 3.47 -6.32 -1.68
CA GLY A 230 3.81 -7.37 -0.71
C GLY A 230 4.46 -8.59 -1.36
N ASN A 231 4.64 -9.67 -0.58
CA ASN A 231 5.18 -10.93 -1.10
C ASN A 231 4.16 -11.66 -1.97
N HIS A 232 2.86 -11.53 -1.71
CA HIS A 232 1.83 -12.15 -2.54
C HIS A 232 1.72 -11.48 -3.93
N GLU A 233 2.30 -10.30 -4.11
CA GLU A 233 2.46 -9.70 -5.45
C GLU A 233 3.68 -10.23 -6.21
N LEU A 234 4.60 -10.98 -5.58
CA LEU A 234 5.75 -11.54 -6.31
C LEU A 234 5.29 -12.37 -7.49
N ASP A 235 4.24 -13.19 -7.32
CA ASP A 235 3.68 -14.04 -8.39
C ASP A 235 4.80 -14.78 -9.15
N PHE A 236 5.82 -15.24 -8.41
CA PHE A 236 7.01 -15.89 -8.94
C PHE A 236 6.85 -17.41 -8.80
N ALA A 237 6.54 -18.07 -9.92
CA ALA A 237 6.16 -19.47 -9.99
C ALA A 237 6.92 -20.18 -11.13
N PRO A 238 8.23 -20.43 -10.98
CA PRO A 238 9.05 -21.02 -12.03
C PRO A 238 8.59 -22.41 -12.48
N GLU A 239 7.94 -23.16 -11.61
CA GLU A 239 7.37 -24.48 -11.88
C GLU A 239 6.26 -24.47 -12.95
N ILE A 240 5.64 -23.32 -13.20
CA ILE A 240 4.67 -23.10 -14.29
C ILE A 240 5.19 -22.14 -15.38
N GLY A 241 6.50 -21.85 -15.37
CA GLY A 241 7.16 -21.00 -16.36
C GLY A 241 7.01 -19.50 -16.10
N GLU A 242 6.53 -19.09 -14.93
CA GLU A 242 6.31 -17.69 -14.57
C GLU A 242 7.47 -17.14 -13.73
N ASN A 243 8.56 -16.80 -14.42
CA ASN A 243 9.84 -16.39 -13.83
C ASN A 243 10.00 -14.89 -13.63
N ARG A 244 8.94 -14.09 -13.82
CA ARG A 244 9.02 -12.63 -13.75
C ARG A 244 8.27 -12.13 -12.51
N PRO A 245 8.99 -11.66 -11.47
CA PRO A 245 8.36 -11.10 -10.28
C PRO A 245 7.41 -9.94 -10.61
N PHE A 246 6.34 -9.82 -9.84
CA PHE A 246 5.37 -8.72 -9.91
C PHE A 246 4.63 -8.58 -11.25
N LYS A 247 4.61 -9.64 -12.07
CA LYS A 247 4.05 -9.57 -13.42
C LYS A 247 2.57 -9.18 -13.40
N PRO A 248 1.65 -9.82 -12.64
CA PRO A 248 0.26 -9.36 -12.56
C PRO A 248 0.12 -7.93 -12.01
N PHE A 249 0.79 -7.63 -10.89
CA PHE A 249 0.77 -6.30 -10.26
C PHE A 249 1.16 -5.19 -11.25
N THR A 250 2.31 -5.30 -11.91
CA THR A 250 2.84 -4.25 -12.83
C THR A 250 1.98 -4.02 -14.06
N HIS A 251 1.14 -4.98 -14.43
CA HIS A 251 0.17 -4.81 -15.51
C HIS A 251 -1.13 -4.18 -15.05
N ARG A 252 -1.55 -4.39 -13.79
CA ARG A 252 -2.84 -3.97 -13.25
C ARG A 252 -2.81 -2.65 -12.50
N TYR A 253 -1.78 -2.40 -11.69
CA TYR A 253 -1.68 -1.25 -10.81
C TYR A 253 -0.48 -0.39 -11.16
N ARG A 254 -0.74 0.78 -11.75
CA ARG A 254 0.32 1.76 -12.04
C ARG A 254 0.59 2.64 -10.83
N THR A 255 1.84 3.05 -10.69
CA THR A 255 2.29 4.01 -9.68
C THR A 255 2.92 5.23 -10.36
N PRO A 256 2.99 6.40 -9.69
CA PRO A 256 3.61 7.59 -10.23
C PRO A 256 5.14 7.58 -10.14
N TYR A 257 5.78 6.40 -10.11
CA TYR A 257 7.20 6.23 -9.76
C TYR A 257 8.18 7.10 -10.56
N ARG A 258 7.91 7.34 -11.84
CA ARG A 258 8.74 8.20 -12.68
C ARG A 258 8.70 9.67 -12.24
N SER A 259 7.59 10.10 -11.63
CA SER A 259 7.43 11.48 -11.16
C SER A 259 8.34 11.78 -9.97
N SER A 260 8.71 10.77 -9.17
CA SER A 260 9.70 10.90 -8.09
C SER A 260 11.13 10.49 -8.50
N GLY A 261 11.38 10.30 -9.81
CA GLY A 261 12.69 9.90 -10.32
C GLY A 261 13.07 8.43 -10.06
N SER A 262 12.13 7.58 -9.64
CA SER A 262 12.39 6.15 -9.49
C SER A 262 12.47 5.45 -10.86
N THR A 263 13.26 4.38 -10.92
CA THR A 263 13.44 3.55 -12.13
C THR A 263 12.43 2.43 -12.24
N GLU A 264 11.78 2.03 -11.13
CA GLU A 264 10.85 0.89 -11.06
C GLU A 264 9.57 1.25 -10.31
N PRO A 265 8.43 0.59 -10.58
CA PRO A 265 7.14 0.96 -10.03
C PRO A 265 6.94 0.61 -8.54
N PHE A 266 7.91 -0.02 -7.90
CA PHE A 266 7.77 -0.63 -6.56
C PHE A 266 8.20 0.30 -5.42
N TRP A 267 9.10 1.25 -5.70
CA TRP A 267 9.51 2.29 -4.75
C TRP A 267 9.35 3.66 -5.41
N TYR A 268 8.73 4.58 -4.70
CA TYR A 268 8.41 5.90 -5.21
C TYR A 268 7.98 6.82 -4.06
N SER A 269 7.80 8.10 -4.36
CA SER A 269 7.26 9.05 -3.39
C SER A 269 6.17 9.92 -3.99
N ILE A 270 5.33 10.44 -3.11
CA ILE A 270 4.33 11.46 -3.42
C ILE A 270 4.23 12.46 -2.26
N LYS A 271 3.75 13.66 -2.56
CA LYS A 271 3.26 14.64 -1.60
C LYS A 271 1.73 14.70 -1.70
N ARG A 272 1.04 14.78 -0.56
CA ARG A 272 -0.42 14.90 -0.51
C ARG A 272 -0.88 15.55 0.79
N GLY A 273 -1.55 16.70 0.69
CA GLY A 273 -1.89 17.52 1.86
C GLY A 273 -0.61 17.92 2.62
N PRO A 274 -0.49 17.61 3.91
CA PRO A 274 0.69 17.96 4.71
C PRO A 274 1.76 16.85 4.72
N ALA A 275 1.55 15.77 3.95
CA ALA A 275 2.36 14.56 4.02
C ALA A 275 3.30 14.38 2.83
N TYR A 276 4.55 14.04 3.11
CA TYR A 276 5.51 13.43 2.21
C TYR A 276 5.50 11.93 2.45
N ILE A 277 5.14 11.14 1.45
CA ILE A 277 4.96 9.69 1.57
C ILE A 277 6.02 9.02 0.71
N ILE A 278 6.84 8.17 1.33
CA ILE A 278 7.81 7.32 0.66
C ILE A 278 7.28 5.89 0.69
N VAL A 279 7.17 5.25 -0.47
CA VAL A 279 6.81 3.83 -0.62
C VAL A 279 8.08 3.06 -0.94
N LEU A 280 8.37 2.02 -0.18
CA LEU A 280 9.53 1.13 -0.37
C LEU A 280 9.09 -0.28 -0.75
N ALA A 281 10.00 -1.02 -1.37
CA ALA A 281 9.77 -2.37 -1.85
C ALA A 281 10.59 -3.37 -1.03
N SER A 282 9.94 -4.05 -0.08
CA SER A 282 10.55 -5.08 0.77
C SER A 282 11.10 -6.27 -0.01
N TYR A 283 10.56 -6.56 -1.20
CA TYR A 283 10.93 -7.73 -2.03
C TYR A 283 11.62 -7.34 -3.35
N SER A 284 12.21 -6.15 -3.39
CA SER A 284 13.17 -5.75 -4.42
C SER A 284 14.56 -5.61 -3.80
N ALA A 285 15.62 -5.54 -4.62
CA ALA A 285 16.96 -5.30 -4.09
C ALA A 285 17.03 -3.92 -3.38
N TYR A 286 17.55 -3.91 -2.16
CA TYR A 286 17.75 -2.72 -1.31
C TYR A 286 19.16 -2.65 -0.71
N GLY A 287 20.07 -3.53 -1.14
CA GLY A 287 21.48 -3.49 -0.73
C GLY A 287 22.17 -2.20 -1.19
N MET A 288 23.32 -1.89 -0.60
CA MET A 288 24.13 -0.74 -0.99
C MET A 288 24.38 -0.72 -2.51
N TYR A 289 24.25 0.45 -3.12
CA TYR A 289 24.38 0.69 -4.57
C TYR A 289 23.30 0.06 -5.48
N THR A 290 22.27 -0.57 -4.92
CA THR A 290 21.11 -0.99 -5.71
C THR A 290 20.25 0.22 -6.10
N PRO A 291 19.43 0.13 -7.17
CA PRO A 291 18.59 1.25 -7.61
C PRO A 291 17.67 1.81 -6.52
N GLN A 292 17.07 0.97 -5.67
CA GLN A 292 16.22 1.42 -4.57
C GLN A 292 17.04 2.18 -3.49
N TYR A 293 18.23 1.66 -3.14
CA TYR A 293 19.10 2.30 -2.16
C TYR A 293 19.55 3.68 -2.62
N GLN A 294 20.03 3.79 -3.87
CA GLN A 294 20.48 5.05 -4.44
C GLN A 294 19.33 6.06 -4.55
N TRP A 295 18.17 5.60 -5.03
CA TRP A 295 16.98 6.45 -5.08
C TRP A 295 16.60 6.98 -3.70
N LEU A 296 16.57 6.12 -2.67
CA LEU A 296 16.18 6.53 -1.32
C LEU A 296 17.20 7.49 -0.68
N GLU A 297 18.49 7.29 -0.93
CA GLU A 297 19.56 8.20 -0.50
C GLU A 297 19.36 9.61 -1.08
N GLU A 298 18.93 9.71 -2.33
CA GLU A 298 18.60 10.98 -3.00
C GLU A 298 17.22 11.52 -2.61
N GLU A 299 16.30 10.67 -2.19
CA GLU A 299 14.92 11.03 -1.89
C GLU A 299 14.77 11.73 -0.55
N PHE A 300 15.42 11.23 0.50
CA PHE A 300 15.33 11.82 1.84
C PHE A 300 15.71 13.31 1.90
N PRO A 301 16.79 13.78 1.25
CA PRO A 301 17.13 15.21 1.17
C PRO A 301 16.06 16.11 0.53
N LYS A 302 15.14 15.55 -0.27
CA LYS A 302 14.07 16.34 -0.92
C LYS A 302 12.92 16.69 0.03
N VAL A 303 12.87 16.07 1.22
CA VAL A 303 11.81 16.30 2.19
C VAL A 303 11.96 17.69 2.81
N ASN A 304 11.06 18.60 2.43
CA ASN A 304 10.92 19.91 3.06
C ASN A 304 9.85 19.87 4.16
N ARG A 305 10.26 19.78 5.41
CA ARG A 305 9.34 19.69 6.57
C ARG A 305 8.52 20.96 6.83
N SER A 306 8.92 22.10 6.28
CA SER A 306 8.13 23.34 6.34
C SER A 306 7.00 23.35 5.30
N GLU A 307 7.08 22.51 4.26
CA GLU A 307 6.04 22.32 3.26
C GLU A 307 5.15 21.11 3.62
N THR A 308 5.78 19.97 3.89
CA THR A 308 5.14 18.71 4.28
C THR A 308 5.69 18.23 5.62
N PRO A 309 5.10 18.64 6.75
CA PRO A 309 5.61 18.34 8.08
C PRO A 309 5.43 16.89 8.49
N TRP A 310 4.63 16.09 7.79
CA TRP A 310 4.48 14.65 8.04
C TRP A 310 5.32 13.85 7.05
N LEU A 311 6.34 13.13 7.51
CA LEU A 311 7.10 12.17 6.71
C LEU A 311 6.63 10.75 7.06
N ILE A 312 5.95 10.12 6.12
CA ILE A 312 5.36 8.79 6.23
C ILE A 312 6.13 7.83 5.33
N VAL A 313 6.47 6.65 5.84
CA VAL A 313 7.03 5.57 5.03
C VAL A 313 6.08 4.38 4.99
N LEU A 314 5.87 3.81 3.80
CA LEU A 314 5.16 2.55 3.58
C LEU A 314 6.13 1.47 3.14
N MET A 315 5.99 0.28 3.70
CA MET A 315 6.67 -0.95 3.26
C MET A 315 5.77 -2.14 3.58
N HIS A 316 6.09 -3.34 3.12
CA HIS A 316 5.27 -4.51 3.42
C HIS A 316 5.74 -5.24 4.68
N SER A 317 6.98 -5.73 4.69
CA SER A 317 7.53 -6.48 5.82
C SER A 317 7.92 -5.54 6.98
N PRO A 318 7.33 -5.68 8.18
CA PRO A 318 7.66 -4.85 9.33
C PRO A 318 9.06 -5.12 9.86
N TRP A 319 9.74 -4.07 10.32
CA TRP A 319 11.04 -4.17 10.98
C TRP A 319 10.94 -4.49 12.47
N TYR A 320 9.89 -3.97 13.11
CA TYR A 320 9.57 -4.27 14.50
C TYR A 320 8.27 -5.05 14.53
N ASN A 321 8.38 -6.32 14.88
CA ASN A 321 7.27 -7.26 14.97
C ASN A 321 7.50 -8.14 16.20
N SER A 322 6.52 -8.21 17.11
CA SER A 322 6.58 -9.07 18.29
C SER A 322 5.74 -10.35 18.17
N TYR A 323 5.07 -10.55 17.05
CA TYR A 323 4.40 -11.81 16.74
C TYR A 323 5.42 -12.86 16.27
N GLU A 324 5.14 -14.13 16.57
CA GLU A 324 5.96 -15.27 16.12
C GLU A 324 5.98 -15.37 14.59
N TYR A 325 4.82 -15.11 13.96
CA TYR A 325 4.68 -15.12 12.51
C TYR A 325 5.48 -13.96 11.90
N HIS A 326 6.37 -14.28 10.95
CA HIS A 326 7.31 -13.33 10.33
C HIS A 326 8.21 -12.58 11.32
N TYR A 327 8.51 -13.18 12.47
CA TYR A 327 9.44 -12.59 13.44
C TYR A 327 10.82 -12.37 12.81
N MET A 328 11.36 -11.16 12.94
CA MET A 328 12.68 -10.76 12.41
C MET A 328 12.85 -10.83 10.89
N GLU A 329 11.79 -11.01 10.10
CA GLU A 329 11.94 -11.09 8.63
C GLU A 329 12.42 -9.76 8.01
N GLY A 330 11.96 -8.63 8.56
CA GLY A 330 12.34 -7.30 8.11
C GLY A 330 13.77 -6.84 8.50
N GLU A 331 14.53 -7.65 9.25
CA GLU A 331 15.82 -7.24 9.84
C GLU A 331 16.85 -6.80 8.80
N THR A 332 16.89 -7.46 7.64
CA THR A 332 17.87 -7.14 6.59
C THR A 332 17.65 -5.74 6.03
N MET A 333 16.40 -5.33 5.83
CA MET A 333 16.05 -3.98 5.38
C MET A 333 16.18 -2.95 6.52
N ARG A 334 15.86 -3.34 7.77
CA ARG A 334 16.07 -2.51 8.96
C ARG A 334 17.52 -2.08 9.11
N VAL A 335 18.47 -3.02 9.02
CA VAL A 335 19.91 -2.74 9.11
C VAL A 335 20.36 -1.76 8.03
N MET A 336 19.76 -1.79 6.84
CA MET A 336 20.10 -0.89 5.75
C MET A 336 19.59 0.54 5.95
N TYR A 337 18.36 0.70 6.46
CA TYR A 337 17.64 1.99 6.36
C TYR A 337 17.22 2.62 7.69
N GLU A 338 17.19 1.90 8.82
CA GLU A 338 16.73 2.45 10.11
C GLU A 338 17.51 3.70 10.52
N ALA A 339 18.84 3.69 10.36
CA ALA A 339 19.68 4.84 10.68
C ALA A 339 19.30 6.10 9.87
N TRP A 340 18.84 5.93 8.63
CA TRP A 340 18.36 7.04 7.81
C TRP A 340 17.00 7.53 8.32
N PHE A 341 16.10 6.64 8.72
CA PHE A 341 14.78 7.03 9.22
C PHE A 341 14.90 7.83 10.51
N VAL A 342 15.84 7.44 11.38
CA VAL A 342 16.20 8.21 12.59
C VAL A 342 16.82 9.56 12.21
N LYS A 343 17.78 9.59 11.28
CA LYS A 343 18.45 10.82 10.81
C LYS A 343 17.46 11.84 10.25
N TYR A 344 16.53 11.40 9.40
CA TYR A 344 15.53 12.23 8.75
C TYR A 344 14.23 12.38 9.56
N LYS A 345 14.19 11.83 10.77
CA LYS A 345 13.07 11.97 11.73
C LYS A 345 11.73 11.57 11.10
N VAL A 346 11.70 10.40 10.44
CA VAL A 346 10.46 9.79 9.93
C VAL A 346 9.44 9.72 11.08
N ASP A 347 8.21 10.17 10.82
CA ASP A 347 7.20 10.27 11.88
C ASP A 347 6.54 8.93 12.17
N VAL A 348 6.26 8.18 11.11
CA VAL A 348 5.60 6.88 11.18
C VAL A 348 5.97 6.01 9.98
N VAL A 349 6.13 4.72 10.24
CA VAL A 349 6.27 3.66 9.24
C VAL A 349 5.03 2.77 9.34
N PHE A 350 4.38 2.52 8.22
CA PHE A 350 3.27 1.56 8.14
C PHE A 350 3.71 0.32 7.36
N ALA A 351 3.33 -0.83 7.88
CA ALA A 351 3.63 -2.14 7.34
C ALA A 351 2.42 -3.07 7.44
N GLY A 352 2.42 -4.10 6.60
CA GLY A 352 1.43 -5.19 6.57
C GLY A 352 2.09 -6.49 7.00
N HIS A 353 1.90 -7.55 6.20
CA HIS A 353 2.58 -8.86 6.26
C HIS A 353 2.16 -9.73 7.46
N VAL A 354 2.28 -9.17 8.65
CA VAL A 354 1.82 -9.78 9.89
C VAL A 354 0.32 -9.53 10.00
N HIS A 355 -0.49 -10.59 9.91
CA HIS A 355 -1.96 -10.49 9.92
C HIS A 355 -2.57 -10.21 11.31
N ALA A 356 -2.09 -9.13 11.94
CA ALA A 356 -2.51 -8.62 13.23
C ALA A 356 -2.35 -7.08 13.27
N TYR A 357 -2.59 -6.49 14.44
CA TYR A 357 -2.30 -5.08 14.67
C TYR A 357 -1.22 -4.96 15.75
N GLU A 358 -0.22 -4.14 15.48
CA GLU A 358 0.83 -3.77 16.42
C GLU A 358 1.13 -2.26 16.30
N ARG A 359 1.49 -1.65 17.42
CA ARG A 359 1.98 -0.27 17.45
C ARG A 359 3.19 -0.20 18.38
N SER A 360 4.36 0.03 17.80
CA SER A 360 5.59 0.17 18.57
C SER A 360 5.63 1.48 19.36
N VAL A 361 6.50 1.51 20.36
CA VAL A 361 6.98 2.78 20.94
C VAL A 361 8.08 3.36 20.04
N ARG A 362 8.38 4.65 20.18
CA ARG A 362 9.59 5.22 19.59
C ARG A 362 10.80 4.60 20.29
N SER A 363 11.34 3.53 19.72
CA SER A 363 12.57 2.89 20.16
C SER A 363 13.71 3.44 19.31
N ILE A 364 14.62 4.19 19.91
CA ILE A 364 15.89 4.55 19.28
C ILE A 364 16.87 3.46 19.69
N THR A 365 16.90 2.35 18.96
CA THR A 365 17.98 1.38 19.09
C THR A 365 19.23 1.88 18.36
N SER A 366 19.73 3.06 18.75
CA SER A 366 21.14 3.42 18.55
C SER A 366 21.97 2.64 19.56
N ALA A 367 22.02 1.32 19.43
CA ALA A 367 23.04 0.56 20.14
C ALA A 367 24.39 1.01 19.58
N HIS A 368 25.16 1.67 20.45
CA HIS A 368 26.58 1.91 20.26
C HIS A 368 27.29 0.60 19.84
N LEU A 369 27.46 0.37 18.54
CA LEU A 369 28.57 -0.45 18.05
C LEU A 369 29.73 0.50 17.78
N VAL A 370 30.41 0.86 18.88
CA VAL A 370 31.83 1.14 18.82
C VAL A 370 32.48 -0.17 18.39
N SER A 371 32.62 -0.38 17.08
CA SER A 371 33.62 -1.33 16.59
C SER A 371 34.96 -0.63 16.74
N CYS A 372 35.66 -0.95 17.82
CA CYS A 372 37.10 -0.75 17.87
C CYS A 372 37.70 -1.30 16.58
N LYS A 373 38.51 -0.46 15.92
CA LYS A 373 39.55 -0.95 15.02
C LYS A 373 40.37 -2.00 15.76
N LEU A 374 40.59 -3.14 15.11
CA LEU A 374 41.90 -3.76 15.14
C LEU A 374 42.58 -3.43 13.82
#